data_AF-A0A7K2MYE8-F1
#
_entry.id   AF-A0A7K2MYE8-F1
#
_cell.length_a   1.000
_cell.length_b   1.000
_cell.length_c   1.000
_cell.angle_alpha   90.00
_cell.angle_beta   90.00
_cell.angle_gamma   90.00
#
_symmetry.space_group_name_H-M   'P 1'
#
loop_
_entity.id
_entity.type
_entity.pdbx_description
1 polymer ?
#
loop_
_entity_poly.entity_id
_entity_poly.type
_entity_poly.pdbx_seq_one_letter_code
_entity_poly.pdbx_strand_id
1 'polypeptide(L)'
;LGYLLKDRVADVDEFVATLHRVADGGTALDAEVISQIFAGNQKQDRLAPLTAREREVLALMAEGLSNGGLAARLFITERSVEKHIRSIFTKLDLLPDDQGNRRVRAVLQYLDSPSNDHPTEPR
;
A
#
# COMPACT_ATOMS: atom_id res chain seq x y z
N LEU A 1 11.88 -12.62 -27.26
CA LEU A 1 12.17 -12.72 -25.81
C LEU A 1 11.24 -11.71 -25.13
N GLY A 2 9.98 -11.99 -24.77
CA GLY A 2 9.52 -13.16 -24.01
C GLY A 2 10.35 -13.20 -22.73
N TYR A 3 9.89 -12.76 -21.56
CA TYR A 3 8.79 -13.28 -20.77
C TYR A 3 8.37 -12.20 -19.75
N LEU A 4 7.13 -11.70 -19.81
CA LEU A 4 6.48 -11.00 -18.67
C LEU A 4 4.97 -10.75 -18.90
N LEU A 5 4.37 -11.49 -19.82
CA LEU A 5 2.95 -11.35 -20.17
C LEU A 5 2.18 -12.67 -20.03
N LYS A 6 2.73 -13.64 -19.30
CA LYS A 6 2.14 -14.99 -19.20
C LYS A 6 1.56 -15.32 -17.82
N ASP A 7 1.98 -14.61 -16.77
CA ASP A 7 1.50 -14.88 -15.40
C ASP A 7 0.21 -14.12 -15.05
N ARG A 8 -0.13 -13.04 -15.76
CA ARG A 8 -1.37 -12.28 -15.53
C ARG A 8 -2.59 -12.80 -16.29
N VAL A 9 -2.40 -13.74 -17.21
CA VAL A 9 -3.50 -14.33 -17.98
C VAL A 9 -4.15 -15.49 -17.21
N ALA A 10 -3.39 -16.17 -16.35
CA ALA A 10 -3.90 -17.25 -15.50
C ALA A 10 -4.95 -16.76 -14.49
N ASP A 11 -4.78 -15.54 -13.95
CA ASP A 11 -5.67 -14.96 -12.95
C ASP A 11 -7.02 -14.51 -13.55
N VAL A 12 -7.03 -14.05 -14.80
CA VAL A 12 -8.24 -13.55 -15.47
C VAL A 12 -9.20 -14.69 -15.82
N ASP A 13 -8.68 -15.81 -16.30
CA ASP A 13 -9.52 -16.94 -16.71
C ASP A 13 -10.18 -17.65 -15.50
N GLU A 14 -9.48 -17.73 -14.36
CA GLU A 14 -10.01 -18.25 -13.10
C GLU A 14 -11.01 -17.28 -12.43
N PHE A 15 -10.77 -15.98 -12.57
CA PHE A 15 -11.66 -14.91 -12.09
C PHE A 15 -12.97 -14.83 -12.88
N VAL A 16 -12.91 -14.96 -14.22
CA VAL A 16 -14.10 -15.01 -15.09
C VAL A 16 -14.94 -16.25 -14.79
N ALA A 17 -14.32 -17.40 -14.54
CA ALA A 17 -15.03 -18.62 -14.16
C ALA A 17 -15.74 -18.51 -12.80
N THR A 18 -15.16 -17.77 -11.85
CA THR A 18 -15.75 -17.53 -10.53
C THR A 18 -16.92 -16.55 -10.59
N LEU A 19 -16.82 -15.51 -11.42
CA LEU A 19 -17.90 -14.54 -11.66
C LEU A 19 -19.15 -15.18 -12.29
N HIS A 20 -18.97 -16.13 -13.21
CA HIS A 20 -20.11 -16.87 -13.77
C HIS A 20 -20.85 -17.73 -12.74
N ARG A 21 -20.21 -18.09 -11.63
CA ARG A 21 -20.82 -18.90 -10.55
C ARG A 21 -21.66 -18.08 -9.57
N VAL A 22 -21.53 -16.74 -9.58
CA VAL A 22 -22.28 -15.79 -8.74
C VAL A 22 -23.54 -15.27 -9.46
N ALA A 23 -23.73 -15.61 -10.73
CA ALA A 23 -24.85 -15.14 -11.57
C ALA A 23 -26.23 -15.74 -11.23
N ASP A 24 -26.36 -16.53 -10.15
CA ASP A 24 -27.61 -17.21 -9.80
C ASP A 24 -28.53 -16.42 -8.83
N GLY A 25 -28.24 -15.14 -8.53
CA GLY A 25 -29.18 -14.41 -7.66
C GLY A 25 -28.87 -13.00 -7.20
N GLY A 26 -28.46 -12.06 -8.07
CA GLY A 26 -28.63 -10.64 -7.73
C GLY A 26 -27.73 -9.66 -8.48
N THR A 27 -28.34 -8.93 -9.42
CA THR A 27 -27.85 -7.74 -10.14
C THR A 27 -26.63 -7.94 -11.04
N ALA A 28 -26.87 -8.03 -12.35
CA ALA A 28 -25.84 -7.91 -13.37
C ALA A 28 -25.22 -6.51 -13.32
N LEU A 29 -24.07 -6.39 -12.66
CA LEU A 29 -23.21 -5.21 -12.81
C LEU A 29 -22.48 -5.36 -14.15
N ASP A 30 -22.72 -4.42 -15.05
CA ASP A 30 -22.10 -4.37 -16.37
C ASP A 30 -20.56 -4.39 -16.24
N ALA A 31 -19.87 -5.21 -17.05
CA ALA A 31 -18.42 -5.32 -17.04
C ALA A 31 -17.72 -3.97 -17.27
N GLU A 32 -18.37 -3.05 -17.99
CA GLU A 32 -17.88 -1.71 -18.23
C GLU A 32 -18.04 -0.82 -16.99
N VAL A 33 -19.11 -0.99 -16.21
CA VAL A 33 -19.30 -0.31 -14.91
C VAL A 33 -18.30 -0.84 -13.89
N ILE A 34 -18.07 -2.16 -13.86
CA ILE A 34 -17.02 -2.76 -13.03
C ILE A 34 -15.66 -2.20 -13.45
N SER A 35 -15.36 -2.17 -14.75
CA SER A 35 -14.10 -1.62 -15.25
C SER A 35 -13.93 -0.14 -14.91
N GLN A 36 -14.99 0.67 -14.89
CA GLN A 36 -14.93 2.06 -14.46
C GLN A 36 -14.77 2.21 -12.94
N ILE A 37 -15.40 1.35 -12.14
CA ILE A 37 -15.19 1.30 -10.69
C ILE A 37 -13.74 0.90 -10.39
N PHE A 38 -13.18 -0.09 -11.10
CA PHE A 38 -11.79 -0.51 -10.94
C PHE A 38 -10.78 0.47 -11.57
N ALA A 39 -11.11 1.14 -12.67
CA ALA A 39 -10.29 2.22 -13.25
C ALA A 39 -10.29 3.48 -12.36
N GLY A 40 -11.39 3.75 -11.66
CA GLY A 40 -11.45 4.76 -10.59
C GLY A 40 -10.81 4.29 -9.27
N ASN A 41 -10.72 2.98 -9.06
CA ASN A 41 -10.06 2.35 -7.90
C ASN A 41 -8.59 1.99 -8.15
N GLN A 42 -8.03 2.40 -9.31
CA GLN A 42 -6.66 2.93 -9.38
C GLN A 42 -6.58 4.23 -8.57
N LYS A 43 -7.08 4.20 -7.32
CA LYS A 43 -6.92 5.26 -6.33
C LYS A 43 -5.44 5.59 -6.39
N GLN A 44 -5.15 6.81 -6.82
CA GLN A 44 -3.81 7.37 -6.90
C GLN A 44 -2.96 6.74 -5.82
N ASP A 45 -1.92 5.99 -6.20
CA ASP A 45 -1.03 5.35 -5.24
C ASP A 45 -0.62 6.42 -4.23
N ARG A 46 -1.26 6.40 -3.06
CA ARG A 46 -1.19 7.49 -2.09
C ARG A 46 0.20 7.55 -1.48
N LEU A 47 1.02 6.53 -1.74
CA LEU A 47 2.41 6.40 -1.36
C LEU A 47 3.37 6.66 -2.54
N ALA A 48 2.87 6.95 -3.75
CA ALA A 48 3.69 7.29 -4.92
C ALA A 48 4.67 8.46 -4.67
N PRO A 49 4.35 9.49 -3.87
CA PRO A 49 5.31 10.56 -3.55
C PRO A 49 6.51 10.11 -2.70
N LEU A 50 6.41 8.94 -2.04
CA LEU A 50 7.46 8.44 -1.18
C LEU A 50 8.61 7.82 -1.99
N THR A 51 9.82 8.02 -1.49
CA THR A 51 11.01 7.29 -1.95
C THR A 51 11.00 5.86 -1.43
N ALA A 52 11.84 4.99 -2.00
CA ALA A 52 12.00 3.61 -1.50
C ALA A 52 12.37 3.59 0.00
N ARG A 53 13.28 4.48 0.42
CA ARG A 53 13.71 4.56 1.82
C ARG A 53 12.60 5.03 2.76
N GLU A 54 11.77 5.96 2.31
CA GLU A 54 10.63 6.44 3.09
C GLU A 54 9.54 5.38 3.23
N ARG A 55 9.30 4.56 2.18
CA ARG A 55 8.40 3.40 2.27
C ARG A 55 8.89 2.36 3.26
N GLU A 56 10.19 2.06 3.26
CA GLU A 56 10.79 1.13 4.22
C GLU A 56 10.65 1.62 5.68
N VAL A 57 10.90 2.91 5.92
CA VAL A 57 10.65 3.54 7.23
C VAL A 57 9.18 3.43 7.63
N LEU A 58 8.25 3.63 6.69
CA LEU A 58 6.81 3.55 6.94
C LEU A 58 6.33 2.12 7.20
N ALA A 59 6.90 1.12 6.52
CA ALA A 59 6.61 -0.30 6.74
C ALA A 59 7.04 -0.74 8.15
N LEU A 60 8.29 -0.45 8.52
CA LEU A 60 8.82 -0.73 9.86
C LEU A 60 8.08 0.06 10.96
N MET A 61 7.57 1.24 10.63
CA MET A 61 6.70 2.02 11.50
C MET A 61 5.34 1.33 11.71
N ALA A 62 4.79 0.69 10.68
CA ALA A 62 3.55 -0.09 10.76
C ALA A 62 3.71 -1.36 11.60
N GLU A 63 4.91 -1.93 11.68
CA GLU A 63 5.26 -3.00 12.65
C GLU A 63 5.30 -2.51 14.11
N GLY A 64 5.16 -1.20 14.34
CA GLY A 64 5.13 -0.61 15.69
C GLY A 64 6.50 -0.27 16.27
N LEU A 65 7.57 -0.31 15.48
CA LEU A 65 8.92 0.03 15.95
C LEU A 65 9.02 1.50 16.37
N SER A 66 9.75 1.76 17.45
CA SER A 66 10.11 3.11 17.92
C SER A 66 11.17 3.76 17.01
N ASN A 67 11.50 5.03 17.22
CA ASN A 67 12.59 5.68 16.47
C ASN A 67 13.95 4.98 16.68
N GLY A 68 14.24 4.54 17.91
CA GLY A 68 15.41 3.73 18.22
C GLY A 68 15.37 2.35 17.55
N GLY A 69 14.20 1.70 17.53
CA GLY A 69 14.02 0.42 16.83
C GLY A 69 14.22 0.55 15.31
N LEU A 70 13.66 1.59 14.72
CA LEU A 70 13.88 1.96 13.31
C LEU A 70 15.36 2.22 13.05
N ALA A 71 16.01 3.04 13.87
CA ALA A 71 17.43 3.38 13.75
C ALA A 71 18.32 2.14 13.77
N ALA A 72 18.06 1.22 14.70
CA ALA A 72 18.76 -0.06 14.81
C ALA A 72 18.54 -0.95 13.59
N ARG A 73 17.27 -1.12 13.15
CA ARG A 73 16.93 -1.98 12.01
C ARG A 73 17.50 -1.47 10.68
N LEU A 74 17.57 -0.15 10.55
CA LEU A 74 17.97 0.56 9.34
C LEU A 74 19.44 0.99 9.32
N PHE A 75 20.19 0.71 10.40
CA PHE A 75 21.59 1.11 10.59
C PHE A 75 21.84 2.60 10.37
N ILE A 76 20.95 3.46 10.89
CA ILE A 76 21.05 4.92 10.81
C ILE A 76 20.84 5.55 12.20
N THR A 77 21.10 6.85 12.34
CA THR A 77 20.82 7.56 13.60
C THR A 77 19.33 7.82 13.79
N GLU A 78 18.87 7.93 15.05
CA GLU A 78 17.50 8.36 15.35
C GLU A 78 17.15 9.72 14.72
N ARG A 79 18.12 10.64 14.66
CA ARG A 79 17.96 11.93 13.98
C ARG A 79 17.69 11.77 12.48
N SER A 80 18.32 10.79 11.84
CA SER A 80 18.05 10.46 10.43
C SER A 80 16.64 9.88 10.26
N VAL A 81 16.21 9.01 11.18
CA VAL A 81 14.83 8.48 11.21
C VAL A 81 13.83 9.62 11.32
N GLU A 82 14.00 10.54 12.27
CA GLU A 82 13.12 11.70 12.41
C GLU A 82 13.04 12.54 11.14
N LYS A 83 14.16 12.73 10.44
CA LYS A 83 14.18 13.44 9.16
C LYS A 83 13.34 12.72 8.11
N HIS A 84 13.46 11.39 8.01
CA HIS A 84 12.61 10.60 7.11
C HIS A 84 11.13 10.70 7.50
N ILE A 85 10.80 10.58 8.78
CA ILE A 85 9.41 10.68 9.27
C ILE A 85 8.79 12.04 8.96
N ARG A 86 9.53 13.14 9.17
CA ARG A 86 9.05 14.48 8.81
C ARG A 86 8.80 14.61 7.31
N SER A 87 9.72 14.09 6.49
CA SER A 87 9.57 14.07 5.02
C SER A 87 8.33 13.28 4.59
N ILE A 88 8.10 12.11 5.20
CA ILE A 88 6.89 11.30 4.97
C ILE A 88 5.64 12.10 5.31
N PHE A 89 5.57 12.73 6.48
CA PHE A 89 4.40 13.51 6.87
C PHE A 89 4.13 14.67 5.90
N THR A 90 5.17 15.38 5.47
CA THR A 90 5.01 16.44 4.47
C THR A 90 4.54 15.89 3.13
N LYS A 91 5.07 14.76 2.67
CA LYS A 91 4.70 14.15 1.38
C LYS A 91 3.30 13.53 1.36
N LEU A 92 2.83 13.08 2.51
CA LEU A 92 1.47 12.54 2.68
C LEU A 92 0.47 13.62 3.12
N ASP A 93 0.87 14.89 3.12
CA ASP A 93 0.06 16.04 3.55
C ASP A 93 -0.54 15.88 4.97
N LEU A 94 0.23 15.22 5.86
CA LEU A 94 -0.11 15.03 7.27
C LEU A 94 0.39 16.22 8.09
N LEU A 95 -0.33 17.34 7.93
CA LEU A 95 -0.11 18.57 8.69
C LEU A 95 -0.20 18.31 10.21
N PRO A 96 0.56 19.06 11.03
CA PRO A 96 0.37 19.05 12.48
C PRO A 96 -1.08 19.40 12.79
N ASP A 97 -1.77 18.48 13.43
CA ASP A 97 -3.16 18.60 13.86
C ASP A 97 -3.18 18.25 15.34
N ASP A 98 -3.82 19.11 16.15
CA ASP A 98 -3.92 18.94 17.60
C ASP A 98 -4.80 17.75 18.00
N GLN A 99 -5.56 17.16 17.06
CA GLN A 99 -6.57 16.13 17.35
C GLN A 99 -6.09 14.68 17.13
N GLY A 100 -4.89 14.44 16.58
CA GLY A 100 -4.52 13.08 16.18
C GLY A 100 -3.04 12.74 16.10
N ASN A 101 -2.74 11.44 16.22
CA ASN A 101 -1.38 10.93 16.06
C ASN A 101 -1.04 10.74 14.57
N ARG A 102 -0.22 11.65 14.03
CA ARG A 102 0.24 11.62 12.62
C ARG A 102 0.91 10.31 12.21
N ARG A 103 1.61 9.65 13.14
CA ARG A 103 2.25 8.36 12.91
C ARG A 103 1.19 7.29 12.61
N VAL A 104 0.12 7.26 13.40
CA VAL A 104 -1.00 6.33 13.21
C VAL A 104 -1.70 6.61 11.88
N ARG A 105 -1.95 7.89 11.53
CA ARG A 105 -2.55 8.25 10.25
C ARG A 105 -1.70 7.81 9.05
N ALA A 106 -0.38 8.01 9.13
CA ALA A 106 0.55 7.55 8.09
C ALA A 106 0.51 6.03 7.93
N VAL A 107 0.47 5.29 9.04
CA VAL A 107 0.35 3.82 9.03
C VAL A 107 -0.99 3.36 8.45
N LEU A 108 -2.10 3.99 8.83
CA LEU A 108 -3.41 3.65 8.27
C LEU A 108 -3.46 3.88 6.75
N GLN A 109 -2.83 4.95 6.26
CA GLN A 109 -2.70 5.20 4.83
C GLN A 109 -1.80 4.18 4.13
N TYR A 110 -0.75 3.69 4.80
CA TYR A 110 0.09 2.60 4.30
C TYR A 110 -0.69 1.29 4.18
N LEU A 111 -1.52 0.96 5.16
CA LEU A 111 -2.32 -0.27 5.17
C LEU A 111 -3.53 -0.24 4.21
N ASP A 112 -4.10 0.94 3.94
CA ASP A 112 -5.18 1.14 2.95
C ASP A 112 -4.68 1.11 1.49
N SER A 113 -3.36 1.06 1.28
CA SER A 113 -2.77 1.04 -0.07
C SER A 113 -2.74 -0.39 -0.63
N PRO A 114 -3.29 -0.64 -1.83
CA PRO A 114 -3.62 -1.97 -2.35
C PRO A 114 -2.42 -2.86 -2.75
N SER A 115 -1.19 -2.45 -2.44
CA SER A 115 0.06 -3.07 -2.95
C SER A 115 1.04 -3.52 -1.87
N ASN A 116 0.66 -3.53 -0.59
CA ASN A 116 1.52 -4.06 0.47
C ASN A 116 1.33 -5.57 0.69
N ASP A 117 1.67 -6.35 -0.34
CA ASP A 117 2.13 -7.71 -0.14
C ASP A 117 3.67 -7.65 -0.08
N HIS A 118 4.21 -7.50 1.13
CA HIS A 118 5.61 -7.83 1.38
C HIS A 118 5.65 -9.30 1.76
N PRO A 119 6.34 -10.17 0.98
CA PRO A 119 6.60 -11.51 1.44
C PRO A 119 7.46 -11.40 2.70
N THR A 120 6.87 -11.72 3.83
CA THR A 120 7.61 -12.00 5.06
C THR A 120 8.40 -13.28 4.77
N GLU A 121 9.66 -13.13 4.38
CA GLU A 121 10.56 -14.28 4.30
C GLU A 121 10.65 -14.93 5.70
N PRO A 122 10.44 -16.26 5.78
CA PRO A 122 10.50 -16.95 7.06
C PRO A 122 11.95 -17.24 7.46
N ARG A 123 12.21 -16.94 8.75
CA ARG A 123 13.29 -17.42 9.64
C ARG A 123 14.64 -16.69 9.61
#